data_AF-A0A2V9GCR6-F1
#
_entry.id   AF-A0A2V9GCR6-F1
#
_cell.length_a   1.000
_cell.length_b   1.000
_cell.length_c   1.000
_cell.angle_alpha   90.00
_cell.angle_beta   90.00
_cell.angle_gamma   90.00
#
_symmetry.space_group_name_H-M   'P 1'
#
loop_
_entity.id
_entity.type
_entity.pdbx_description
1 polymer ?
#
loop_
_entity_poly.entity_id
_entity_poly.type
_entity_poly.pdbx_seq_one_letter_code
_entity_poly.pdbx_strand_id
1 'polypeptide(L)'
;PSVIFSDGEWEMSSADWHSPELLAWLFNDSPAKDEVVINDRWGSDTRHKHGGYWTTEYTAGMSGIDHPWEENRGMGVSYGYNRAEDLSVYHTGRELVFILVDTVSRGGNLLLDIGPNADGTIPVIMEQRLQEIGDWMKINGEAIYGTKPWKNTRQWTAGEVPKIEYNKEFSSAYDVTRLIEKPSGGKASIEAFFTAKSSDIYAILPNWLG
;
A
#
# COMPACT_ATOMS: atom_id res chain seq x y z
N PRO A 1 -4.49 -0.22 -21.53
CA PRO A 1 -4.64 -0.41 -20.07
C PRO A 1 -4.48 0.96 -19.40
N SER A 2 -5.15 1.21 -18.27
CA SER A 2 -5.00 2.48 -17.55
C SER A 2 -3.73 2.51 -16.68
N VAL A 3 -3.18 1.34 -16.35
CA VAL A 3 -1.91 1.20 -15.64
C VAL A 3 -1.01 0.20 -16.37
N ILE A 4 0.27 0.53 -16.52
CA ILE A 4 1.32 -0.44 -16.86
C ILE A 4 2.25 -0.56 -15.67
N PHE A 5 2.21 -1.72 -15.03
CA PHE A 5 3.05 -2.05 -13.88
C PHE A 5 4.17 -2.99 -14.37
N SER A 6 5.37 -2.45 -14.57
CA SER A 6 6.56 -3.27 -14.90
C SER A 6 7.17 -3.85 -13.62
N ASP A 7 7.91 -4.95 -13.75
CA ASP A 7 8.65 -5.59 -12.66
C ASP A 7 9.82 -6.42 -13.23
N GLY A 8 10.79 -6.78 -12.40
CA GLY A 8 11.97 -7.56 -12.81
C GLY A 8 13.10 -6.74 -13.42
N GLU A 9 13.13 -5.44 -13.13
CA GLU A 9 14.05 -4.46 -13.69
C GLU A 9 15.48 -4.49 -13.08
N TRP A 10 15.68 -5.30 -12.05
CA TRP A 10 16.78 -5.16 -11.08
C TRP A 10 18.19 -5.25 -11.65
N GLU A 11 18.39 -6.00 -12.74
CA GLU A 11 19.73 -6.34 -13.25
C GLU A 11 20.25 -5.41 -14.34
N MET A 12 19.37 -4.63 -14.99
CA MET A 12 19.70 -3.84 -16.17
C MET A 12 19.21 -2.41 -16.02
N SER A 13 19.97 -1.45 -16.55
CA SER A 13 19.55 -0.05 -16.51
C SER A 13 18.33 0.19 -17.40
N SER A 14 17.62 1.29 -17.16
CA SER A 14 16.52 1.71 -18.02
C SER A 14 16.94 1.89 -19.48
N ALA A 15 18.18 2.34 -19.72
CA ALA A 15 18.76 2.45 -21.05
C ALA A 15 18.96 1.08 -21.71
N ASP A 16 19.47 0.07 -20.98
CA ASP A 16 19.67 -1.28 -21.52
C ASP A 16 18.35 -1.99 -21.82
N TRP A 17 17.30 -1.70 -21.03
CA TRP A 17 15.93 -2.15 -21.32
C TRP A 17 15.26 -1.41 -22.48
N HIS A 18 15.87 -0.32 -22.96
CA HIS A 18 15.26 0.63 -23.90
C HIS A 18 13.91 1.18 -23.38
N SER A 19 13.79 1.30 -22.06
CA SER A 19 12.60 1.83 -21.39
C SER A 19 12.29 3.27 -21.83
N PRO A 20 13.26 4.20 -21.95
CA PRO A 20 12.97 5.56 -22.42
C PRO A 20 12.29 5.62 -23.79
N GLU A 21 12.70 4.80 -24.75
CA GLU A 21 12.13 4.74 -26.09
C GLU A 21 10.67 4.26 -26.05
N LEU A 22 10.41 3.18 -25.30
CA LEU A 22 9.07 2.65 -25.11
C LEU A 22 8.16 3.66 -24.42
N LEU A 23 8.65 4.28 -23.34
CA LEU A 23 7.87 5.27 -22.58
C LEU A 23 7.62 6.55 -23.39
N ALA A 24 8.59 6.99 -24.20
CA ALA A 24 8.39 8.12 -25.10
C ALA A 24 7.26 7.83 -26.11
N TRP A 25 7.25 6.65 -26.73
CA TRP A 25 6.13 6.24 -27.58
C TRP A 25 4.81 6.13 -26.81
N LEU A 26 4.85 5.54 -25.61
CA LEU A 26 3.68 5.33 -24.76
C LEU A 26 2.96 6.66 -24.47
N PHE A 27 3.72 7.70 -24.10
CA PHE A 27 3.16 8.99 -23.72
C PHE A 27 2.93 9.95 -24.88
N ASN A 28 3.58 9.78 -26.03
CA ASN A 28 3.39 10.67 -27.18
C ASN A 28 2.38 10.14 -28.21
N ASP A 29 2.43 8.84 -28.48
CA ASP A 29 1.83 8.25 -29.69
C ASP A 29 0.81 7.15 -29.40
N SER A 30 0.88 6.50 -28.23
CA SER A 30 -0.02 5.38 -27.95
C SER A 30 -1.49 5.84 -27.85
N PRO A 31 -2.47 4.96 -28.16
CA PRO A 31 -3.88 5.25 -27.96
C PRO A 31 -4.29 5.50 -26.50
N ALA A 32 -3.44 5.15 -25.53
CA ALA A 32 -3.70 5.28 -24.10
C ALA A 32 -3.01 6.48 -23.45
N LYS A 33 -2.30 7.31 -24.23
CA LYS A 33 -1.42 8.38 -23.73
C LYS A 33 -2.07 9.39 -22.78
N ASP A 34 -3.37 9.63 -22.93
CA ASP A 34 -4.11 10.59 -22.10
C ASP A 34 -4.59 10.00 -20.76
N GLU A 35 -4.47 8.68 -20.57
CA GLU A 35 -4.98 7.98 -19.38
C GLU A 35 -3.94 7.09 -18.68
N VAL A 36 -2.92 6.61 -19.41
CA VAL A 36 -1.99 5.60 -18.90
C VAL A 36 -1.09 6.16 -17.80
N VAL A 37 -0.99 5.40 -16.71
CA VAL A 37 -0.05 5.64 -15.62
C VAL A 37 0.94 4.49 -15.53
N ILE A 38 2.18 4.79 -15.16
CA ILE A 38 3.24 3.79 -14.97
C ILE A 38 3.79 3.85 -13.55
N ASN A 39 4.23 2.71 -13.03
CA ASN A 39 5.02 2.65 -11.81
C ASN A 39 6.49 3.09 -12.06
N ASP A 40 7.36 2.88 -11.08
CA ASP A 40 8.77 3.31 -11.07
C ASP A 40 9.79 2.18 -11.33
N ARG A 41 9.36 1.04 -11.88
CA ARG A 41 10.16 -0.19 -12.03
C ARG A 41 10.62 -0.42 -13.48
N TRP A 42 11.28 0.56 -14.09
CA TRP A 42 11.66 0.54 -15.53
C TRP A 42 13.15 0.37 -15.78
N GLY A 43 13.94 0.20 -14.73
CA GLY A 43 15.36 -0.09 -14.75
C GLY A 43 15.92 -0.11 -13.34
N SER A 44 17.09 -0.72 -13.14
CA SER A 44 17.78 -0.76 -11.84
C SER A 44 18.08 0.64 -11.26
N ASP A 45 18.01 1.67 -12.09
CA ASP A 45 18.26 3.06 -11.77
C ASP A 45 16.99 3.91 -11.60
N THR A 46 15.77 3.36 -11.72
CA THR A 46 14.53 4.17 -11.78
C THR A 46 13.72 4.24 -10.50
N ARG A 47 13.80 3.24 -9.63
CA ARG A 47 12.94 3.16 -8.44
C ARG A 47 13.15 4.35 -7.50
N HIS A 48 12.04 4.91 -7.02
CA HIS A 48 11.98 6.14 -6.20
C HIS A 48 12.66 7.38 -6.83
N LYS A 49 12.84 7.39 -8.16
CA LYS A 49 13.46 8.51 -8.91
C LYS A 49 12.64 8.92 -10.14
N HIS A 50 12.08 7.94 -10.85
CA HIS A 50 11.26 8.12 -12.04
C HIS A 50 9.91 7.39 -11.89
N GLY A 51 9.07 7.40 -12.92
CA GLY A 51 7.73 6.79 -12.90
C GLY A 51 6.60 7.78 -12.63
N GLY A 52 5.36 7.37 -12.90
CA GLY A 52 4.16 8.17 -12.61
C GLY A 52 3.77 8.09 -11.12
N TYR A 53 4.15 7.01 -10.46
CA TYR A 53 4.07 6.82 -9.01
C TYR A 53 5.18 5.88 -8.53
N TRP A 54 5.54 5.99 -7.26
CA TRP A 54 6.56 5.15 -6.65
C TRP A 54 5.97 3.90 -6.02
N THR A 55 6.72 2.81 -6.01
CA THR A 55 6.26 1.54 -5.44
C THR A 55 7.13 1.08 -4.29
N THR A 56 6.48 0.51 -3.28
CA THR A 56 7.11 -0.11 -2.12
C THR A 56 6.50 -1.48 -1.85
N GLU A 57 7.26 -2.36 -1.24
CA GLU A 57 6.87 -3.77 -1.11
C GLU A 57 7.19 -4.37 0.26
N TYR A 58 6.15 -4.76 1.00
CA TYR A 58 6.23 -5.24 2.38
C TYR A 58 6.97 -4.26 3.32
N THR A 59 6.71 -2.95 3.18
CA THR A 59 7.38 -1.91 3.97
C THR A 59 6.41 -0.96 4.68
N ALA A 60 6.97 0.00 5.40
CA ALA A 60 6.21 1.15 5.86
C ALA A 60 5.72 2.04 4.72
N GLY A 61 6.20 1.88 3.49
CA GLY A 61 5.87 2.75 2.37
C GLY A 61 6.59 4.10 2.42
N MET A 62 6.04 5.09 1.72
CA MET A 62 6.68 6.41 1.61
C MET A 62 6.26 7.35 2.76
N SER A 63 7.15 8.28 3.10
CA SER A 63 6.83 9.42 3.96
C SER A 63 6.84 10.70 3.14
N GLY A 64 5.69 11.38 3.05
CA GLY A 64 5.55 12.63 2.31
C GLY A 64 4.50 12.53 1.21
N ILE A 65 4.15 13.67 0.63
CA ILE A 65 3.08 13.79 -0.38
C ILE A 65 3.59 14.36 -1.72
N ASP A 66 4.90 14.48 -1.87
CA ASP A 66 5.51 15.18 -3.00
C ASP A 66 5.42 14.37 -4.30
N HIS A 67 5.26 13.05 -4.18
CA HIS A 67 5.07 12.14 -5.30
C HIS A 67 4.03 11.08 -4.93
N PRO A 68 3.07 10.75 -5.83
CA PRO A 68 2.16 9.62 -5.62
C PRO A 68 2.94 8.32 -5.41
N TRP A 69 2.41 7.44 -4.57
CA TRP A 69 3.03 6.15 -4.29
C TRP A 69 1.99 5.07 -3.99
N GLU A 70 2.40 3.81 -4.11
CA GLU A 70 1.57 2.63 -3.89
C GLU A 70 2.36 1.57 -3.12
N GLU A 71 1.79 1.07 -2.01
CA GLU A 71 2.31 -0.11 -1.33
C GLU A 71 1.66 -1.34 -1.94
N ASN A 72 2.47 -2.27 -2.43
CA ASN A 72 2.02 -3.56 -2.94
C ASN A 72 2.41 -4.70 -2.01
N ARG A 73 1.47 -5.63 -1.76
CA ARG A 73 1.71 -6.80 -0.90
C ARG A 73 0.61 -7.86 -1.02
N GLY A 74 0.94 -9.10 -0.69
CA GLY A 74 -0.05 -10.16 -0.44
C GLY A 74 -0.78 -10.03 0.91
N MET A 75 -1.85 -10.83 1.05
CA MET A 75 -2.53 -11.04 2.34
C MET A 75 -1.69 -11.90 3.31
N GLY A 76 -0.88 -12.80 2.76
CA GLY A 76 0.11 -13.62 3.45
C GLY A 76 1.54 -13.10 3.24
N VAL A 77 2.50 -14.02 3.11
CA VAL A 77 3.90 -13.69 2.83
C VAL A 77 4.27 -13.87 1.36
N SER A 78 3.43 -14.55 0.58
CA SER A 78 3.56 -14.72 -0.86
C SER A 78 2.57 -13.85 -1.64
N TYR A 79 2.91 -13.54 -2.89
CA TYR A 79 1.97 -13.04 -3.91
C TYR A 79 1.16 -14.21 -4.50
N GLY A 80 1.84 -15.10 -5.22
CA GLY A 80 1.21 -16.30 -5.77
C GLY A 80 0.72 -17.26 -4.68
N TYR A 81 -0.28 -18.06 -5.02
CA TYR A 81 -0.82 -19.08 -4.10
C TYR A 81 0.29 -20.02 -3.59
N ASN A 82 0.42 -20.11 -2.27
CA ASN A 82 1.38 -20.98 -1.61
C ASN A 82 0.67 -21.96 -0.66
N ARG A 83 0.66 -23.24 -1.05
CA ARG A 83 0.06 -24.34 -0.26
C ARG A 83 0.71 -24.57 1.10
N ALA A 84 1.94 -24.07 1.30
CA ALA A 84 2.67 -24.23 2.55
C ALA A 84 2.36 -23.12 3.57
N GLU A 85 1.64 -22.07 3.17
CA GLU A 85 1.16 -21.05 4.11
C GLU A 85 -0.02 -21.61 4.92
N ASP A 86 0.07 -21.49 6.24
CA ASP A 86 -1.07 -21.72 7.12
C ASP A 86 -1.78 -20.41 7.47
N LEU A 87 -2.92 -20.51 8.17
CA LEU A 87 -3.73 -19.34 8.49
C LEU A 87 -3.02 -18.28 9.35
N SER A 88 -1.96 -18.62 10.07
CA SER A 88 -1.25 -17.71 10.97
C SER A 88 -0.41 -16.66 10.24
N VAL A 89 -0.05 -16.89 8.99
CA VAL A 89 0.69 -15.91 8.18
C VAL A 89 -0.22 -14.95 7.41
N TYR A 90 -1.51 -15.23 7.35
CA TYR A 90 -2.51 -14.36 6.73
C TYR A 90 -2.92 -13.27 7.71
N HIS A 91 -2.91 -12.03 7.23
CA HIS A 91 -3.49 -10.92 7.96
C HIS A 91 -5.01 -11.15 8.09
N THR A 92 -5.55 -10.83 9.26
CA THR A 92 -6.99 -10.72 9.51
C THR A 92 -7.58 -9.55 8.73
N GLY A 93 -8.90 -9.55 8.48
CA GLY A 93 -9.54 -8.45 7.75
C GLY A 93 -9.34 -7.11 8.45
N ARG A 94 -9.33 -7.12 9.78
CA ARG A 94 -9.01 -5.95 10.62
C ARG A 94 -7.60 -5.42 10.35
N GLU A 95 -6.59 -6.29 10.34
CA GLU A 95 -5.21 -5.89 10.08
C GLU A 95 -5.05 -5.32 8.66
N LEU A 96 -5.71 -5.93 7.67
CA LEU A 96 -5.72 -5.42 6.28
C LEU A 96 -6.39 -4.05 6.18
N VAL A 97 -7.48 -3.82 6.90
CA VAL A 97 -8.11 -2.49 7.01
C VAL A 97 -7.12 -1.48 7.60
N PHE A 98 -6.37 -1.82 8.65
CA PHE A 98 -5.39 -0.88 9.20
C PHE A 98 -4.20 -0.63 8.29
N ILE A 99 -3.76 -1.61 7.52
CA ILE A 99 -2.77 -1.41 6.46
C ILE A 99 -3.31 -0.40 5.43
N LEU A 100 -4.55 -0.58 4.96
CA LEU A 100 -5.20 0.37 4.04
C LEU A 100 -5.27 1.79 4.63
N VAL A 101 -5.77 1.91 5.85
CA VAL A 101 -5.95 3.20 6.54
C VAL A 101 -4.60 3.91 6.74
N ASP A 102 -3.57 3.18 7.18
CA ASP A 102 -2.24 3.74 7.39
C ASP A 102 -1.60 4.22 6.10
N THR A 103 -1.73 3.45 5.01
CA THR A 103 -1.25 3.80 3.68
C THR A 103 -1.96 5.05 3.16
N VAL A 104 -3.29 5.08 3.20
CA VAL A 104 -4.10 6.20 2.70
C VAL A 104 -3.91 7.46 3.54
N SER A 105 -3.74 7.34 4.87
CA SER A 105 -3.45 8.48 5.75
C SER A 105 -2.17 9.24 5.35
N ARG A 106 -1.25 8.56 4.65
CA ARG A 106 0.01 9.09 4.13
C ARG A 106 -0.01 9.30 2.62
N GLY A 107 -1.16 9.13 1.97
CA GLY A 107 -1.38 9.51 0.58
C GLY A 107 -0.97 8.44 -0.42
N GLY A 108 -0.74 7.22 0.06
CA GLY A 108 -0.47 6.08 -0.78
C GLY A 108 -1.76 5.35 -1.18
N ASN A 109 -1.66 4.59 -2.27
CA ASN A 109 -2.60 3.52 -2.57
C ASN A 109 -2.13 2.20 -1.97
N LEU A 110 -3.07 1.31 -1.65
CA LEU A 110 -2.77 -0.08 -1.31
C LEU A 110 -3.17 -0.97 -2.47
N LEU A 111 -2.19 -1.66 -3.06
CA LEU A 111 -2.40 -2.74 -4.00
C LEU A 111 -2.30 -4.08 -3.25
N LEU A 112 -3.46 -4.60 -2.84
CA LEU A 112 -3.55 -5.87 -2.13
C LEU A 112 -3.68 -7.03 -3.13
N ASP A 113 -2.68 -7.91 -3.13
CA ASP A 113 -2.61 -9.06 -4.01
C ASP A 113 -3.46 -10.25 -3.51
N ILE A 114 -3.98 -11.00 -4.47
CA ILE A 114 -4.74 -12.24 -4.27
C ILE A 114 -4.06 -13.28 -5.13
N GLY A 115 -3.57 -14.37 -4.53
CA GLY A 115 -3.02 -15.52 -5.25
C GLY A 115 -4.10 -16.58 -5.50
N PRO A 116 -4.69 -16.69 -6.71
CA PRO A 116 -5.73 -17.67 -6.99
C PRO A 116 -5.14 -19.08 -7.05
N ASN A 117 -5.99 -20.08 -6.82
CA ASN A 117 -5.67 -21.47 -7.09
C ASN A 117 -5.39 -21.68 -8.59
N ALA A 118 -4.68 -22.76 -8.91
CA ALA A 118 -4.37 -23.12 -10.30
C ALA A 118 -5.63 -23.40 -11.17
N ASP A 119 -6.77 -23.67 -10.55
CA ASP A 119 -8.08 -23.84 -11.22
C ASP A 119 -8.84 -22.51 -11.41
N GLY A 120 -8.24 -21.39 -11.02
CA GLY A 120 -8.81 -20.04 -11.12
C GLY A 120 -9.70 -19.65 -9.95
N THR A 121 -9.93 -20.52 -8.96
CA THR A 121 -10.71 -20.16 -7.76
C THR A 121 -9.90 -19.31 -6.79
N ILE A 122 -10.57 -18.40 -6.07
CA ILE A 122 -9.92 -17.64 -4.98
C ILE A 122 -9.95 -18.51 -3.72
N PRO A 123 -8.83 -18.67 -2.99
CA PRO A 123 -8.82 -19.35 -1.70
C PRO A 123 -9.85 -18.75 -0.73
N VAL A 124 -10.63 -19.60 -0.05
CA VAL A 124 -11.72 -19.19 0.87
C VAL A 124 -11.27 -18.16 1.90
N ILE A 125 -10.04 -18.30 2.41
CA ILE A 125 -9.49 -17.34 3.37
C ILE A 125 -9.33 -15.95 2.74
N MET A 126 -8.83 -15.84 1.51
CA MET A 126 -8.67 -14.56 0.81
C MET A 126 -10.03 -13.96 0.45
N GLU A 127 -11.01 -14.77 0.04
CA GLU A 127 -12.39 -14.33 -0.19
C GLU A 127 -12.99 -13.73 1.08
N GLN A 128 -12.85 -14.42 2.22
CA GLN A 128 -13.32 -13.93 3.52
C GLN A 128 -12.69 -12.57 3.87
N ARG A 129 -11.38 -12.41 3.66
CA ARG A 129 -10.69 -11.13 3.92
C ARG A 129 -11.18 -10.00 3.03
N LEU A 130 -11.44 -10.27 1.75
CA LEU A 130 -12.00 -9.27 0.83
C LEU A 130 -13.41 -8.85 1.24
N GLN A 131 -14.24 -9.78 1.70
CA GLN A 131 -15.57 -9.48 2.24
C GLN A 131 -15.49 -8.63 3.50
N GLU A 132 -14.63 -8.99 4.46
CA GLU A 132 -14.41 -8.22 5.70
C GLU A 132 -13.94 -6.77 5.41
N ILE A 133 -13.02 -6.59 4.46
CA ILE A 133 -12.60 -5.26 4.01
C ILE A 133 -13.77 -4.53 3.34
N GLY A 134 -14.49 -5.20 2.45
CA GLY A 134 -15.63 -4.64 1.73
C GLY A 134 -16.74 -4.15 2.65
N ASP A 135 -17.09 -4.92 3.68
CA ASP A 135 -18.09 -4.57 4.69
C ASP A 135 -17.67 -3.34 5.48
N TRP A 136 -16.39 -3.24 5.87
CA TRP A 136 -15.85 -2.05 6.52
C TRP A 136 -15.88 -0.83 5.59
N MET A 137 -15.48 -1.01 4.32
CA MET A 137 -15.44 0.04 3.31
C MET A 137 -16.83 0.56 2.93
N LYS A 138 -17.87 -0.26 3.01
CA LYS A 138 -19.26 0.15 2.75
C LYS A 138 -19.73 1.25 3.71
N ILE A 139 -19.24 1.22 4.95
CA ILE A 139 -19.58 2.20 5.99
C ILE A 139 -18.60 3.36 5.97
N ASN A 140 -17.29 3.07 5.82
CA ASN A 140 -16.21 4.03 6.08
C ASN A 140 -15.51 4.56 4.82
N GLY A 141 -15.93 4.13 3.63
CA GLY A 141 -15.23 4.39 2.37
C GLY A 141 -15.11 5.87 2.00
N GLU A 142 -15.95 6.74 2.55
CA GLU A 142 -15.84 8.19 2.38
C GLU A 142 -14.53 8.76 2.97
N ALA A 143 -14.06 8.17 4.07
CA ALA A 143 -12.79 8.50 4.72
C ALA A 143 -11.56 7.95 3.97
N ILE A 144 -11.77 7.23 2.86
CA ILE A 144 -10.72 6.61 2.05
C ILE A 144 -10.74 7.20 0.64
N TYR A 145 -11.84 7.01 -0.09
CA TYR A 145 -11.93 7.34 -1.51
C TYR A 145 -11.90 8.86 -1.78
N GLY A 146 -10.88 9.27 -2.56
CA GLY A 146 -10.69 10.66 -2.95
C GLY A 146 -10.22 11.56 -1.81
N THR A 147 -9.74 10.98 -0.71
CA THR A 147 -9.12 11.72 0.38
C THR A 147 -7.65 12.02 0.08
N LYS A 148 -7.07 12.93 0.85
CA LYS A 148 -5.64 13.27 0.85
C LYS A 148 -5.13 13.24 2.29
N PRO A 149 -3.80 13.15 2.50
CA PRO A 149 -3.22 13.27 3.83
C PRO A 149 -3.59 14.58 4.49
N TRP A 150 -3.99 14.50 5.76
CA TRP A 150 -4.11 15.68 6.60
C TRP A 150 -2.72 16.12 7.10
N LYS A 151 -2.63 17.32 7.68
CA LYS A 151 -1.39 17.92 8.19
C LYS A 151 -0.64 16.97 9.13
N ASN A 152 -1.38 16.25 9.97
CA ASN A 152 -0.86 15.14 10.76
C ASN A 152 -1.55 13.87 10.26
N THR A 153 -0.79 12.85 9.86
CA THR A 153 -1.37 11.61 9.33
C THR A 153 -1.93 10.70 10.44
N ARG A 154 -1.46 10.89 11.68
CA ARG A 154 -1.85 10.11 12.84
C ARG A 154 -1.67 10.88 14.16
N GLN A 155 -2.40 10.45 15.18
CA GLN A 155 -2.22 10.84 16.58
C GLN A 155 -1.66 9.67 17.37
N TRP A 156 -0.70 9.96 18.25
CA TRP A 156 -0.09 8.98 19.16
C TRP A 156 -0.56 9.22 20.60
N THR A 157 -0.67 8.15 21.39
CA THR A 157 -0.80 8.23 22.84
C THR A 157 0.44 8.90 23.46
N ALA A 158 0.37 9.25 24.74
CA ALA A 158 1.59 9.54 25.50
C ALA A 158 2.55 8.35 25.50
N GLY A 159 3.85 8.62 25.36
CA GLY A 159 4.91 7.60 25.36
C GLY A 159 5.99 7.87 24.31
N GLU A 160 6.96 6.97 24.22
CA GLU A 160 7.99 7.00 23.17
C GLU A 160 7.41 6.49 21.84
N VAL A 161 7.35 7.36 20.82
CA VAL A 161 6.94 6.98 19.47
C VAL A 161 8.01 6.10 18.84
N PRO A 162 7.69 4.87 18.38
CA PRO A 162 8.66 4.00 17.73
C PRO A 162 9.26 4.65 16.48
N LYS A 163 10.57 4.46 16.26
CA LYS A 163 11.21 4.87 15.01
C LYS A 163 10.68 4.02 13.85
N ILE A 164 10.19 4.68 12.80
CA ILE A 164 9.71 4.03 11.58
C ILE A 164 10.67 4.37 10.44
N GLU A 165 11.07 3.35 9.68
CA GLU A 165 11.91 3.52 8.49
C GLU A 165 11.04 3.53 7.25
N TYR A 166 10.77 4.74 6.73
CA TYR A 166 10.06 4.95 5.47
C TYR A 166 11.01 4.92 4.27
N ASN A 167 10.44 4.90 3.07
CA ASN A 167 11.15 5.00 1.79
C ASN A 167 12.15 3.84 1.57
N LYS A 168 11.80 2.65 2.06
CA LYS A 168 12.51 1.41 1.75
C LYS A 168 11.87 0.78 0.52
N GLU A 169 12.69 0.20 -0.36
CA GLU A 169 12.21 -0.43 -1.59
C GLU A 169 11.55 -1.79 -1.31
N PHE A 170 12.17 -2.60 -0.46
CA PHE A 170 11.75 -3.97 -0.14
C PHE A 170 11.81 -4.25 1.35
N SER A 171 10.91 -5.13 1.81
CA SER A 171 10.82 -5.79 3.13
C SER A 171 11.45 -5.05 4.30
N SER A 172 10.59 -4.51 5.17
CA SER A 172 11.02 -3.94 6.46
C SER A 172 10.26 -4.61 7.61
N ALA A 173 10.77 -4.51 8.84
CA ALA A 173 10.08 -5.00 10.04
C ALA A 173 8.84 -4.15 10.43
N TYR A 174 8.27 -3.39 9.49
CA TYR A 174 7.11 -2.53 9.75
C TYR A 174 5.83 -3.33 9.82
N ASP A 175 5.09 -3.11 10.91
CA ASP A 175 3.81 -3.74 11.16
C ASP A 175 2.92 -2.75 11.91
N VAL A 176 2.00 -2.12 11.16
CA VAL A 176 1.08 -1.13 11.74
C VAL A 176 0.18 -1.73 12.82
N THR A 177 -0.10 -3.03 12.76
CA THR A 177 -0.99 -3.72 13.70
C THR A 177 -0.41 -3.66 15.12
N ARG A 178 0.92 -3.74 15.25
CA ARG A 178 1.63 -3.57 16.53
C ARG A 178 1.66 -2.12 17.02
N LEU A 179 1.49 -1.16 16.11
CA LEU A 179 1.51 0.27 16.44
C LEU A 179 0.15 0.76 16.94
N ILE A 180 -0.94 0.06 16.65
CA ILE A 180 -2.29 0.39 17.15
C ILE A 180 -2.64 -0.35 18.45
N GLU A 181 -1.92 -1.43 18.77
CA GLU A 181 -2.10 -2.16 20.02
C GLU A 181 -1.55 -1.38 21.22
N LYS A 182 -2.15 -1.57 22.39
CA LYS A 182 -1.66 -0.95 23.63
C LYS A 182 -0.26 -1.50 23.94
N PRO A 183 0.79 -0.67 23.89
CA PRO A 183 2.14 -1.16 23.94
C PRO A 183 2.59 -1.38 25.38
N SER A 184 3.54 -2.29 25.57
CA SER A 184 4.24 -2.45 26.84
C SER A 184 5.44 -1.49 26.93
N GLY A 185 5.91 -1.21 28.15
CA GLY A 185 7.20 -0.54 28.37
C GLY A 185 7.26 0.95 28.02
N GLY A 186 6.15 1.69 28.10
CA GLY A 186 6.14 3.16 27.97
C GLY A 186 6.22 3.70 26.52
N LYS A 187 6.11 2.83 25.52
CA LYS A 187 5.97 3.23 24.12
C LYS A 187 4.60 3.85 23.85
N ALA A 188 4.50 4.65 22.80
CA ALA A 188 3.23 5.17 22.31
C ALA A 188 2.59 4.22 21.30
N SER A 189 1.26 4.23 21.23
CA SER A 189 0.47 3.62 20.14
C SER A 189 -0.31 4.68 19.38
N ILE A 190 -0.77 4.33 18.19
CA ILE A 190 -1.61 5.18 17.36
C ILE A 190 -3.04 5.16 17.93
N GLU A 191 -3.59 6.34 18.22
CA GLU A 191 -4.98 6.51 18.68
C GLU A 191 -5.95 6.88 17.56
N ALA A 192 -5.44 7.51 16.50
CA ALA A 192 -6.22 7.91 15.34
C ALA A 192 -5.35 8.02 14.10
N PHE A 193 -5.92 7.69 12.95
CA PHE A 193 -5.41 8.06 11.64
C PHE A 193 -6.27 9.19 11.06
N PHE A 194 -5.67 10.02 10.21
CA PHE A 194 -6.37 11.16 9.62
C PHE A 194 -6.24 11.18 8.10
N THR A 195 -7.38 11.42 7.46
CA THR A 195 -7.49 11.74 6.04
C THR A 195 -8.38 12.98 5.89
N ALA A 196 -8.29 13.66 4.75
CA ALA A 196 -9.06 14.87 4.50
C ALA A 196 -9.63 14.90 3.08
N LYS A 197 -10.84 15.44 2.93
CA LYS A 197 -11.50 15.65 1.63
C LYS A 197 -12.22 16.98 1.66
N SER A 198 -11.85 17.89 0.77
CA SER A 198 -12.39 19.26 0.75
C SER A 198 -12.22 19.95 2.11
N SER A 199 -13.30 20.30 2.81
CA SER A 199 -13.30 20.90 4.15
C SER A 199 -13.31 19.86 5.28
N ASP A 200 -13.53 18.59 4.96
CA ASP A 200 -13.83 17.56 5.94
C ASP A 200 -12.55 16.82 6.33
N ILE A 201 -12.42 16.54 7.62
CA ILE A 201 -11.34 15.76 8.20
C ILE A 201 -11.96 14.52 8.81
N TYR A 202 -11.50 13.34 8.38
CA TYR A 202 -11.94 12.06 8.93
C TYR A 202 -10.91 11.60 9.95
N ALA A 203 -11.38 11.16 11.10
CA ALA A 203 -10.56 10.51 12.13
C ALA A 203 -10.96 9.04 12.22
N ILE A 204 -10.03 8.15 11.93
CA ILE A 204 -10.25 6.70 11.96
C ILE A 204 -9.57 6.15 13.22
N LEU A 205 -10.39 5.71 14.18
CA LEU A 205 -9.91 5.26 15.49
C LEU A 205 -9.68 3.74 15.47
N PRO A 206 -8.56 3.21 16.02
CA PRO A 206 -8.31 1.78 16.02
C PRO A 206 -9.18 0.92 16.96
N ASN A 207 -10.01 1.55 17.79
CA ASN A 207 -10.67 0.93 18.95
C ASN A 207 -12.03 0.26 18.65
N TRP A 208 -12.43 0.07 17.40
CA TRP A 208 -13.65 -0.69 17.07
C TRP A 208 -13.39 -2.19 17.20
N LEU A 209 -14.39 -3.00 17.55
CA LEU A 209 -14.20 -4.40 17.97
C LEU A 209 -14.11 -5.43 16.82
N GLY A 210 -14.10 -5.01 15.56
CA GLY A 210 -14.32 -5.92 14.44
C GLY A 210 -15.80 -6.04 14.13
#